data_AF-A0A395UWP9-F1
#
_entry.id   AF-A0A395UWP9-F1
#
_cell.length_a   1.000
_cell.length_b   1.000
_cell.length_c   1.000
_cell.angle_alpha   90.00
_cell.angle_beta   90.00
_cell.angle_gamma   90.00
#
_symmetry.space_group_name_H-M   'P 1'
#
loop_
_entity.id
_entity.type
_entity.pdbx_description
1 polymer ?
#
loop_
_entity_poly.entity_id
_entity_poly.type
_entity_poly.pdbx_seq_one_letter_code
_entity_poly.pdbx_strand_id
1 'polypeptide(L)'
;MISVTALQQNSKTIYVGLLSTLTVFLLMDYIPVLASFSRWVTPPVSLFLGLIFALVCGQAYPKFNKKVSKYLLQYSVVGLGFGMNLQASLASGKEGMEFTIISVIGTMIIGMFIGHKLLKVDRDTAYLISSGTAICGGSAIAAVGPVLKAKDSEMSVALATIFVLNAIALFIFPVLGHMFGLDQQQFGTWAAIAIHDTSSVVGAGAAYGEEALKVATTIKLTRALWIIPLAFATSFIFKGSGKKVSIPWFILYFVVAIILNTYVLDGVPQFGQAVSGLARKGLIITMFFIGASLSMDVLKQVGMKPLIQGVALWVVISLSSLAYILLF
;
A
#
# COMPACT_ATOMS: atom_id res chain seq x y z
N MET A 1 1.92 7.62 36.90
CA MET A 1 1.35 7.76 35.54
C MET A 1 2.23 8.72 34.76
N ILE A 2 2.80 8.29 33.64
CA ILE A 2 3.56 9.19 32.76
C ILE A 2 2.55 10.13 32.08
N SER A 3 2.69 11.44 32.27
CA SER A 3 1.81 12.42 31.63
C SER A 3 2.00 12.39 30.10
N VAL A 4 0.91 12.48 29.33
CA VAL A 4 0.93 12.61 27.85
C VAL A 4 1.85 13.77 27.43
N THR A 5 1.86 14.86 28.20
CA THR A 5 2.73 16.02 27.96
C THR A 5 4.22 15.66 28.02
N ALA A 6 4.62 14.77 28.94
CA ALA A 6 5.99 14.31 29.07
C ALA A 6 6.41 13.40 27.90
N LEU A 7 5.48 12.59 27.37
CA LEU A 7 5.70 11.76 26.18
C LEU A 7 5.86 12.63 24.92
N GLN A 8 5.06 13.69 24.78
CA GLN A 8 5.16 14.63 23.66
C GLN A 8 6.48 15.42 23.68
N GLN A 9 6.94 15.85 24.87
CA GLN A 9 8.25 16.51 25.02
C GLN A 9 9.42 15.60 24.62
N ASN A 10 9.33 14.30 24.89
CA ASN A 10 10.37 13.32 24.59
C ASN A 10 10.14 12.55 23.27
N SER A 11 9.21 13.02 22.43
CA SER A 11 8.77 12.33 21.21
C SER A 11 9.91 11.92 20.28
N LYS A 12 10.94 12.75 20.11
CA LYS A 12 12.11 12.43 19.27
C LYS A 12 12.94 11.27 19.82
N THR A 13 13.18 11.25 21.13
CA THR A 13 13.95 10.20 21.79
C THR A 13 13.21 8.88 21.75
N ILE A 14 11.89 8.90 22.04
CA ILE A 14 11.03 7.73 21.96
C ILE A 14 10.99 7.19 20.52
N TYR A 15 10.88 8.07 19.53
CA TYR A 15 10.89 7.71 18.11
C TYR A 15 12.18 6.97 17.70
N VAL A 16 13.34 7.52 18.06
CA VAL A 16 14.63 6.89 17.75
C VAL A 16 14.77 5.57 18.49
N GLY A 17 14.39 5.50 19.77
CA GLY A 17 14.41 4.25 20.55
C GLY A 17 13.56 3.15 19.93
N LEU A 18 12.33 3.46 19.49
CA LEU A 18 11.45 2.51 18.81
C LEU A 18 12.06 2.03 17.48
N LEU A 19 12.52 2.97 16.64
CA LEU A 19 13.09 2.63 15.34
C LEU A 19 14.37 1.80 15.47
N SER A 20 15.26 2.15 16.39
CA SER A 20 16.49 1.41 16.67
C SER A 20 16.19 0.01 17.18
N THR A 21 15.25 -0.13 18.13
CA THR A 21 14.82 -1.44 18.63
C THR A 21 14.28 -2.30 17.50
N LEU A 22 13.36 -1.76 16.70
CA LEU A 22 12.75 -2.45 15.57
C LEU A 22 13.80 -2.91 14.54
N THR A 23 14.80 -2.06 14.27
CA THR A 23 15.92 -2.38 13.39
C THR A 23 16.80 -3.50 13.96
N VAL A 24 17.12 -3.47 15.25
CA VAL A 24 17.92 -4.51 15.91
C VAL A 24 17.22 -5.86 15.83
N PHE A 25 15.93 -5.93 16.18
CA PHE A 25 15.16 -7.17 16.11
C PHE A 25 15.06 -7.72 14.68
N LEU A 26 14.97 -6.85 13.66
CA LEU A 26 14.98 -7.27 12.26
C LEU A 26 16.31 -7.89 11.81
N LEU A 27 17.43 -7.51 12.42
CA LEU A 27 18.77 -8.02 12.10
C LEU A 27 19.13 -9.26 12.92
N MET A 28 18.32 -9.64 13.91
CA MET A 28 18.57 -10.84 14.73
C MET A 28 18.43 -12.15 13.95
N ASP A 29 17.82 -12.15 12.77
CA ASP A 29 17.73 -13.32 11.89
C ASP A 29 19.08 -13.77 11.31
N TYR A 30 20.08 -12.89 11.25
CA TYR A 30 21.44 -13.24 10.86
C TYR A 30 22.16 -14.12 11.91
N ILE A 31 21.63 -14.18 13.13
CA ILE A 31 22.15 -15.02 14.22
C ILE A 31 21.16 -16.16 14.44
N PRO A 32 21.49 -17.43 14.09
CA PRO A 32 20.53 -18.53 14.11
C PRO A 32 19.78 -18.72 15.44
N VAL A 33 20.45 -18.49 16.56
CA VAL A 33 19.87 -18.59 17.92
C VAL A 33 18.84 -17.47 18.19
N LEU A 34 19.00 -16.31 17.57
CA LEU A 34 18.14 -15.14 17.77
C LEU A 34 17.08 -14.96 16.67
N ALA A 35 17.11 -15.78 15.62
CA ALA A 35 16.18 -15.68 14.49
C ALA A 35 14.70 -15.83 14.87
N SER A 36 14.39 -16.44 16.01
CA SER A 36 13.01 -16.49 16.52
C SER A 36 12.49 -15.11 16.95
N PHE A 37 13.36 -14.20 17.39
CA PHE A 37 12.95 -12.85 17.80
C PHE A 37 12.61 -11.94 16.62
N SER A 38 13.25 -12.14 15.47
CA SER A 38 12.94 -11.34 14.27
C SER A 38 11.54 -11.61 13.74
N ARG A 39 11.00 -12.83 13.94
CA ARG A 39 9.65 -13.22 13.50
C ARG A 39 8.52 -12.38 14.09
N TRP A 40 8.77 -11.74 15.24
CA TRP A 40 7.79 -10.85 15.87
C TRP A 40 7.67 -9.50 15.17
N VAL A 41 8.70 -9.09 14.42
CA VAL A 41 8.70 -7.81 13.70
C VAL A 41 8.11 -8.01 12.32
N THR A 42 6.78 -7.92 12.24
CA THR A 42 6.03 -8.03 11.00
C THR A 42 5.63 -6.63 10.48
N PRO A 43 5.28 -6.48 9.19
CA PRO A 43 4.79 -5.21 8.65
C PRO A 43 3.60 -4.62 9.46
N PRO A 44 2.61 -5.43 9.92
CA PRO A 44 1.55 -4.94 10.82
C PRO A 44 2.02 -4.41 12.15
N VAL A 45 2.91 -5.14 12.82
CA VAL A 45 3.46 -4.70 14.11
C VAL A 45 4.19 -3.36 13.96
N SER A 46 5.01 -3.22 12.92
CA SER A 46 5.73 -1.98 12.63
C SER A 46 4.80 -0.80 12.35
N LEU A 47 3.75 -1.00 11.53
CA LEU A 47 2.77 0.04 11.25
C LEU A 47 2.07 0.49 12.54
N PHE A 48 1.66 -0.46 13.37
CA PHE A 48 0.93 -0.17 14.60
C PHE A 48 1.79 0.54 15.63
N LEU A 49 3.06 0.13 15.78
CA LEU A 49 4.02 0.83 16.62
C LEU A 49 4.20 2.29 16.17
N GLY A 50 4.29 2.52 14.86
CA GLY A 50 4.33 3.87 14.30
C GLY A 50 3.04 4.66 14.57
N LEU A 51 1.87 4.03 14.41
CA LEU A 51 0.57 4.66 14.65
C LEU A 51 0.35 5.01 16.13
N ILE A 52 0.62 4.09 17.04
CA ILE A 52 0.58 4.35 18.50
C ILE A 52 1.50 5.52 18.82
N PHE A 53 2.72 5.50 18.30
CA PHE A 53 3.64 6.61 18.46
C PHE A 53 3.02 7.94 17.98
N ALA A 54 2.43 7.96 16.78
CA ALA A 54 1.83 9.16 16.21
C ALA A 54 0.64 9.69 17.03
N LEU A 55 -0.16 8.80 17.61
CA LEU A 55 -1.36 9.15 18.38
C LEU A 55 -1.05 9.56 19.81
N VAL A 56 -0.03 8.96 20.45
CA VAL A 56 0.31 9.19 21.85
C VAL A 56 1.39 10.27 21.99
N CYS A 57 2.46 10.18 21.19
CA CYS A 57 3.63 11.06 21.29
C CYS A 57 3.58 12.22 20.29
N GLY A 58 2.65 12.21 19.33
CA GLY A 58 2.55 13.22 18.26
C GLY A 58 3.49 12.92 17.09
N GLN A 59 3.94 13.96 16.38
CA GLN A 59 4.82 13.78 15.22
C GLN A 59 6.30 13.97 15.58
N ALA A 60 7.14 12.98 15.26
CA ALA A 60 8.59 13.15 15.19
C ALA A 60 9.04 13.09 13.72
N TYR A 61 9.83 14.09 13.31
CA TYR A 61 10.42 14.19 11.96
C TYR A 61 9.43 13.97 10.79
N PRO A 62 8.27 14.65 10.74
CA PRO A 62 7.21 14.35 9.77
C PRO A 62 7.65 14.48 8.30
N LYS A 63 8.56 15.42 8.00
CA LYS A 63 9.14 15.56 6.64
C LYS A 63 10.03 14.37 6.27
N PHE A 64 10.81 13.86 7.22
CA PHE A 64 11.66 12.69 7.03
C PHE A 64 10.79 11.44 6.82
N ASN A 65 9.82 11.19 7.70
CA ASN A 65 8.97 10.00 7.62
C ASN A 65 8.25 9.93 6.28
N LYS A 66 7.64 11.03 5.83
CA LYS A 66 6.98 11.12 4.52
C LYS A 66 7.93 10.89 3.34
N LYS A 67 9.14 11.46 3.39
CA LYS A 67 10.11 11.35 2.29
C LYS A 67 10.73 9.94 2.24
N VAL A 68 11.18 9.44 3.38
CA VAL A 68 11.87 8.15 3.47
C VAL A 68 10.90 6.99 3.26
N SER A 69 9.67 7.03 3.82
CA SER A 69 8.67 6.00 3.54
C SER A 69 8.39 5.89 2.04
N LYS A 70 8.27 7.02 1.33
CA LYS A 70 8.07 7.04 -0.12
C LYS A 70 9.20 6.33 -0.86
N TYR A 71 10.46 6.72 -0.64
CA TYR A 71 11.58 6.15 -1.40
C TYR A 71 11.93 4.73 -0.95
N LEU A 72 11.91 4.45 0.35
CA LEU A 72 12.20 3.13 0.88
C LEU A 72 11.15 2.11 0.44
N LEU A 73 9.86 2.49 0.36
CA LEU A 73 8.82 1.67 -0.24
C LEU A 73 9.16 1.32 -1.70
N GLN A 74 9.53 2.32 -2.50
CA GLN A 74 9.88 2.13 -3.91
C GLN A 74 11.06 1.19 -4.08
N TYR A 75 12.14 1.38 -3.32
CA TYR A 75 13.30 0.49 -3.36
C TYR A 75 12.96 -0.93 -2.87
N SER A 76 12.16 -1.05 -1.83
CA SER A 76 11.71 -2.36 -1.31
C SER A 76 10.86 -3.09 -2.34
N VAL A 77 9.93 -2.41 -3.02
CA VAL A 77 9.13 -3.02 -4.08
C VAL A 77 10.01 -3.50 -5.23
N VAL A 78 10.95 -2.67 -5.71
CA VAL A 78 11.90 -3.07 -6.77
C VAL A 78 12.74 -4.27 -6.32
N GLY A 79 13.24 -4.25 -5.08
CA GLY A 79 14.02 -5.34 -4.49
C GLY A 79 13.25 -6.65 -4.37
N LEU A 80 11.96 -6.60 -4.03
CA LEU A 80 11.09 -7.79 -4.02
C LEU A 80 10.96 -8.43 -5.42
N GLY A 81 11.05 -7.65 -6.50
CA GLY A 81 11.07 -8.15 -7.87
C GLY A 81 12.19 -9.14 -8.16
N PHE A 82 13.31 -9.04 -7.43
CA PHE A 82 14.41 -10.01 -7.50
C PHE A 82 14.09 -11.36 -6.82
N GLY A 83 12.94 -11.51 -6.17
CA GLY A 83 12.46 -12.78 -5.62
C GLY A 83 11.33 -13.42 -6.44
N MET A 84 11.01 -12.88 -7.63
CA MET A 84 9.82 -13.22 -8.39
C MET A 84 10.17 -13.75 -9.79
N ASN A 85 9.35 -14.68 -10.28
CA ASN A 85 9.50 -15.25 -11.62
C ASN A 85 8.55 -14.55 -12.61
N LEU A 86 9.06 -14.18 -13.80
CA LEU A 86 8.31 -13.42 -14.80
C LEU A 86 7.15 -14.21 -15.39
N GLN A 87 7.37 -15.48 -15.74
CA GLN A 87 6.35 -16.29 -16.41
C GLN A 87 5.15 -16.52 -15.49
N ALA A 88 5.41 -16.86 -14.22
CA ALA A 88 4.38 -16.97 -13.20
C ALA A 88 3.64 -15.63 -12.97
N SER A 89 4.40 -14.52 -13.00
CA SER A 89 3.82 -13.18 -12.86
C SER A 89 2.91 -12.80 -14.03
N LEU A 90 3.32 -13.11 -15.26
CA LEU A 90 2.55 -12.83 -16.48
C LEU A 90 1.30 -13.72 -16.61
N ALA A 91 1.39 -14.98 -16.21
CA ALA A 91 0.23 -15.87 -16.17
C ALA A 91 -0.85 -15.32 -15.22
N SER A 92 -0.45 -15.01 -13.98
CA SER A 92 -1.34 -14.39 -12.98
C SER A 92 -1.89 -13.04 -13.43
N GLY A 93 -1.08 -12.25 -14.14
CA GLY A 93 -1.48 -10.95 -14.67
C GLY A 93 -2.50 -11.02 -15.82
N LYS A 94 -2.37 -12.00 -16.72
CA LYS A 94 -3.31 -12.21 -17.84
C LYS A 94 -4.69 -12.62 -17.35
N GLU A 95 -4.73 -13.57 -16.43
CA GLU A 95 -5.98 -14.09 -15.85
C GLU A 95 -6.76 -12.98 -15.12
N GLY A 96 -6.05 -12.05 -14.47
CA GLY A 96 -6.65 -10.90 -13.79
C GLY A 96 -6.94 -9.66 -14.66
N MET A 97 -6.65 -9.66 -15.96
CA MET A 97 -6.68 -8.42 -16.77
C MET A 97 -8.10 -7.92 -17.04
N GLU A 98 -9.04 -8.79 -17.42
CA GLU A 98 -10.45 -8.42 -17.62
C GLU A 98 -11.07 -7.90 -16.33
N PHE A 99 -10.83 -8.63 -15.22
CA PHE A 99 -11.28 -8.23 -13.90
C PHE A 99 -10.67 -6.88 -13.47
N THR A 100 -9.41 -6.61 -13.83
CA THR A 100 -8.77 -5.33 -13.56
C THR A 100 -9.46 -4.18 -14.29
N ILE A 101 -9.81 -4.35 -15.57
CA ILE A 101 -10.54 -3.32 -16.34
C ILE A 101 -11.88 -3.01 -15.69
N ILE A 102 -12.66 -4.06 -15.43
CA ILE A 102 -14.01 -3.92 -14.86
C ILE A 102 -13.93 -3.32 -13.46
N SER A 103 -13.01 -3.77 -12.62
CA SER A 103 -12.85 -3.25 -11.25
C SER A 103 -12.36 -1.80 -11.25
N VAL A 104 -11.41 -1.42 -12.11
CA VAL A 104 -10.92 -0.03 -12.17
C VAL A 104 -12.02 0.90 -12.64
N ILE A 105 -12.68 0.59 -13.77
CA ILE A 105 -13.76 1.43 -14.32
C ILE A 105 -14.95 1.46 -13.33
N GLY A 106 -15.36 0.31 -12.81
CA GLY A 106 -16.44 0.18 -11.84
C GLY A 106 -16.15 0.99 -10.57
N THR A 107 -14.95 0.90 -10.02
CA THR A 107 -14.53 1.67 -8.83
C THR A 107 -14.58 3.17 -9.10
N MET A 108 -14.13 3.62 -10.28
CA MET A 108 -14.20 5.03 -10.65
C MET A 108 -15.65 5.53 -10.76
N ILE A 109 -16.53 4.77 -11.40
CA ILE A 109 -17.94 5.13 -11.57
C ILE A 109 -18.67 5.14 -10.23
N ILE A 110 -18.59 4.03 -9.49
CA ILE A 110 -19.25 3.87 -8.19
C ILE A 110 -18.70 4.89 -7.19
N GLY A 111 -17.39 5.11 -7.19
CA GLY A 111 -16.74 6.06 -6.29
C GLY A 111 -17.13 7.50 -6.55
N MET A 112 -17.22 7.91 -7.81
CA MET A 112 -17.72 9.23 -8.18
C MET A 112 -19.21 9.39 -7.84
N PHE A 113 -20.01 8.34 -8.05
CA PHE A 113 -21.42 8.35 -7.69
C PHE A 113 -21.62 8.48 -6.17
N ILE A 114 -21.01 7.61 -5.37
CA ILE A 114 -21.12 7.65 -3.91
C ILE A 114 -20.52 8.94 -3.35
N GLY A 115 -19.29 9.27 -3.74
CA GLY A 115 -18.57 10.43 -3.21
C GLY A 115 -19.19 11.75 -3.61
N HIS A 116 -19.24 12.03 -4.91
CA HIS A 116 -19.64 13.34 -5.41
C HIS A 116 -21.15 13.51 -5.48
N LYS A 117 -21.89 12.49 -5.98
CA LYS A 117 -23.34 12.63 -6.20
C LYS A 117 -24.15 12.41 -4.92
N LEU A 118 -23.84 11.39 -4.12
CA LEU A 118 -24.60 11.09 -2.89
C LEU A 118 -24.10 11.88 -1.68
N LEU A 119 -22.80 11.77 -1.37
CA LEU A 119 -22.22 12.37 -0.14
C LEU A 119 -21.87 13.85 -0.29
N LYS A 120 -21.86 14.37 -1.52
CA LYS A 120 -21.44 15.75 -1.86
C LYS A 120 -20.03 16.05 -1.39
N VAL A 121 -19.12 15.09 -1.54
CA VAL A 121 -17.67 15.32 -1.43
C VAL A 121 -17.25 16.18 -2.62
N ASP A 122 -16.26 17.05 -2.39
CA ASP A 122 -15.63 17.82 -3.46
C ASP A 122 -15.23 16.89 -4.62
N ARG A 123 -15.44 17.36 -5.87
CA ARG A 123 -15.31 16.52 -7.06
C ARG A 123 -13.90 15.93 -7.19
N ASP A 124 -12.88 16.75 -6.95
CA ASP A 124 -11.49 16.35 -7.14
C ASP A 124 -11.06 15.41 -6.02
N THR A 125 -11.46 15.71 -4.77
CA THR A 125 -11.25 14.78 -3.64
C THR A 125 -11.92 13.42 -3.89
N ALA A 126 -13.17 13.42 -4.37
CA ALA A 126 -13.91 12.19 -4.66
C ALA A 126 -13.24 11.38 -5.78
N TYR A 127 -12.77 12.05 -6.83
CA TYR A 127 -12.05 11.41 -7.94
C TYR A 127 -10.72 10.83 -7.47
N LEU A 128 -9.97 11.57 -6.64
CA LEU A 128 -8.70 11.11 -6.09
C LEU A 128 -8.88 9.87 -5.19
N ILE A 129 -9.86 9.87 -4.29
CA ILE A 129 -10.18 8.69 -3.46
C ILE A 129 -10.55 7.49 -4.33
N SER A 130 -11.38 7.71 -5.36
CA SER A 130 -11.78 6.65 -6.29
C SER A 130 -10.58 6.10 -7.06
N SER A 131 -9.70 6.98 -7.56
CA SER A 131 -8.48 6.59 -8.28
C SER A 131 -7.48 5.84 -7.41
N GLY A 132 -7.32 6.26 -6.14
CA GLY A 132 -6.48 5.59 -5.16
C GLY A 132 -7.02 4.20 -4.82
N THR A 133 -8.33 4.09 -4.61
CA THR A 133 -9.01 2.83 -4.31
C THR A 133 -8.92 1.85 -5.49
N ALA A 134 -9.07 2.34 -6.71
CA ALA A 134 -9.11 1.52 -7.92
C ALA A 134 -7.77 0.83 -8.26
N ILE A 135 -6.62 1.39 -7.84
CA ILE A 135 -5.31 0.92 -8.29
C ILE A 135 -4.37 0.63 -7.12
N CYS A 136 -3.50 1.59 -6.79
CA CYS A 136 -2.37 1.44 -5.87
C CYS A 136 -2.29 2.61 -4.88
N GLY A 137 -3.45 3.14 -4.49
CA GLY A 137 -3.58 4.10 -3.42
C GLY A 137 -2.85 5.40 -3.71
N GLY A 138 -1.80 5.67 -2.92
CA GLY A 138 -1.10 6.94 -2.95
C GLY A 138 -0.38 7.21 -4.28
N SER A 139 0.09 6.17 -4.98
CA SER A 139 0.78 6.34 -6.26
C SER A 139 -0.18 6.77 -7.38
N ALA A 140 -1.41 6.26 -7.37
CA ALA A 140 -2.45 6.70 -8.30
C ALA A 140 -2.87 8.15 -8.01
N ILE A 141 -3.10 8.50 -6.74
CA ILE A 141 -3.41 9.88 -6.31
C ILE A 141 -2.30 10.84 -6.77
N ALA A 142 -1.03 10.49 -6.55
CA ALA A 142 0.11 11.31 -6.94
C ALA A 142 0.25 11.49 -8.46
N ALA A 143 -0.15 10.51 -9.26
CA ALA A 143 -0.11 10.59 -10.72
C ALA A 143 -1.30 11.39 -11.30
N VAL A 144 -2.48 11.23 -10.71
CA VAL A 144 -3.74 11.82 -11.16
C VAL A 144 -3.90 13.27 -10.68
N GLY A 145 -3.48 13.58 -9.46
CA GLY A 145 -3.60 14.91 -8.85
C GLY A 145 -3.07 16.07 -9.70
N PRO A 146 -1.84 16.00 -10.23
CA PRO A 146 -1.30 17.04 -11.10
C PRO A 146 -2.09 17.23 -12.41
N VAL A 147 -2.70 16.15 -12.92
CA VAL A 147 -3.54 16.17 -14.13
C VAL A 147 -4.87 16.86 -13.85
N LEU A 148 -5.46 16.60 -12.68
CA LEU A 148 -6.67 17.30 -12.20
C LEU A 148 -6.42 18.74 -11.78
N LYS A 149 -5.16 19.12 -11.52
CA LYS A 149 -4.79 20.37 -10.82
C LYS A 149 -5.41 20.46 -9.42
N ALA A 150 -5.51 19.31 -8.75
CA ALA A 150 -6.03 19.23 -7.39
C ALA A 150 -5.17 20.03 -6.40
N LYS A 151 -5.81 20.64 -5.42
CA LYS A 151 -5.13 21.38 -4.34
C LYS A 151 -4.43 20.42 -3.39
N ASP A 152 -3.38 20.90 -2.73
CA ASP A 152 -2.65 20.12 -1.72
C ASP A 152 -3.55 19.60 -0.60
N SER A 153 -4.60 20.35 -0.23
CA SER A 153 -5.60 19.93 0.75
C SER A 153 -6.43 18.74 0.27
N GLU A 154 -6.88 18.76 -0.99
CA GLU A 154 -7.69 17.68 -1.60
C GLU A 154 -6.85 16.41 -1.74
N MET A 155 -5.60 16.56 -2.18
CA MET A 155 -4.59 15.51 -2.23
C MET A 155 -4.32 14.90 -0.85
N SER A 156 -4.17 15.76 0.17
CA SER A 156 -3.90 15.32 1.55
C SER A 156 -5.08 14.55 2.14
N VAL A 157 -6.31 15.01 1.93
CA VAL A 157 -7.54 14.32 2.37
C VAL A 157 -7.66 12.95 1.71
N ALA A 158 -7.46 12.86 0.41
CA ALA A 158 -7.52 11.60 -0.31
C ALA A 158 -6.45 10.61 0.16
N LEU A 159 -5.18 11.06 0.30
CA LEU A 159 -4.08 10.23 0.79
C LEU A 159 -4.34 9.72 2.21
N ALA A 160 -4.77 10.61 3.11
CA ALA A 160 -5.04 10.26 4.49
C ALA A 160 -6.22 9.27 4.60
N THR A 161 -7.30 9.48 3.83
CA THR A 161 -8.41 8.52 3.73
C THR A 161 -7.90 7.13 3.36
N ILE A 162 -7.12 7.03 2.27
CA ILE A 162 -6.60 5.76 1.78
C ILE A 162 -5.66 5.11 2.80
N PHE A 163 -4.75 5.87 3.42
CA PHE A 163 -3.83 5.33 4.41
C PHE A 163 -4.53 4.82 5.68
N VAL A 164 -5.59 5.49 6.14
CA VAL A 164 -6.38 5.00 7.27
C VAL A 164 -7.02 3.66 6.94
N LEU A 165 -7.68 3.55 5.79
CA LEU A 165 -8.33 2.31 5.38
C LEU A 165 -7.32 1.18 5.19
N ASN A 166 -6.16 1.49 4.61
CA ASN A 166 -5.08 0.53 4.42
C ASN A 166 -4.47 0.04 5.74
N ALA A 167 -4.31 0.93 6.72
CA ALA A 167 -3.87 0.55 8.06
C ALA A 167 -4.85 -0.43 8.70
N ILE A 168 -6.17 -0.18 8.56
CA ILE A 168 -7.22 -1.08 9.05
C ILE A 168 -7.19 -2.42 8.29
N ALA A 169 -7.07 -2.37 6.96
CA ALA A 169 -7.07 -3.53 6.09
C ALA A 169 -6.01 -4.57 6.48
N LEU A 170 -4.84 -4.08 6.87
CA LEU A 170 -3.70 -4.90 7.27
C LEU A 170 -4.00 -5.90 8.40
N PHE A 171 -4.96 -5.58 9.26
CA PHE A 171 -5.39 -6.44 10.38
C PHE A 171 -6.66 -7.21 10.04
N ILE A 172 -7.63 -6.53 9.44
CA ILE A 172 -8.94 -7.14 9.17
C ILE A 172 -8.81 -8.24 8.11
N PHE A 173 -8.03 -8.02 7.05
CA PHE A 173 -7.99 -8.94 5.92
C PHE A 173 -7.45 -10.32 6.30
N PRO A 174 -6.26 -10.47 6.92
CA PRO A 174 -5.76 -11.79 7.29
C PRO A 174 -6.72 -12.56 8.20
N VAL A 175 -7.34 -11.87 9.17
CA VAL A 175 -8.33 -12.48 10.07
C VAL A 175 -9.54 -12.97 9.29
N LEU A 176 -10.12 -12.13 8.42
CA LEU A 176 -11.24 -12.51 7.57
C LEU A 176 -10.88 -13.64 6.60
N GLY A 177 -9.67 -13.62 6.02
CA GLY A 177 -9.19 -14.68 5.13
C GLY A 177 -9.18 -16.03 5.82
N HIS A 178 -8.65 -16.09 7.04
CA HIS A 178 -8.67 -17.31 7.85
C HIS A 178 -10.10 -17.71 8.26
N MET A 179 -10.96 -16.75 8.61
CA MET A 179 -12.37 -17.03 8.94
C MET A 179 -13.15 -17.60 7.77
N PHE A 180 -12.89 -17.15 6.55
CA PHE A 180 -13.49 -17.67 5.32
C PHE A 180 -12.79 -18.93 4.78
N GLY A 181 -11.70 -19.38 5.43
CA GLY A 181 -10.96 -20.58 5.03
C GLY A 181 -10.23 -20.44 3.69
N LEU A 182 -9.84 -19.22 3.31
CA LEU A 182 -9.16 -18.98 2.04
C LEU A 182 -7.77 -19.62 2.03
N ASP A 183 -7.40 -20.26 0.93
CA ASP A 183 -6.00 -20.63 0.71
C ASP A 183 -5.12 -19.39 0.44
N GLN A 184 -3.80 -19.58 0.33
CA GLN A 184 -2.87 -18.47 0.13
C GLN A 184 -3.02 -17.78 -1.24
N GLN A 185 -3.39 -18.52 -2.28
CA GLN A 185 -3.58 -17.98 -3.62
C GLN A 185 -4.86 -17.13 -3.67
N GLN A 186 -5.97 -17.64 -3.13
CA GLN A 186 -7.24 -16.95 -2.99
C GLN A 186 -7.10 -15.68 -2.15
N PHE A 187 -6.48 -15.80 -0.96
CA PHE A 187 -6.24 -14.63 -0.11
C PHE A 187 -5.34 -13.61 -0.79
N GLY A 188 -4.25 -14.04 -1.43
CA GLY A 188 -3.35 -13.14 -2.13
C GLY A 188 -4.06 -12.36 -3.24
N THR A 189 -4.92 -13.05 -4.00
CA THR A 189 -5.75 -12.44 -5.05
C THR A 189 -6.76 -11.45 -4.47
N TRP A 190 -7.50 -11.86 -3.45
CA TRP A 190 -8.48 -11.01 -2.77
C TRP A 190 -7.85 -9.75 -2.17
N ALA A 191 -6.76 -9.92 -1.42
CA ALA A 191 -6.02 -8.81 -0.80
C ALA A 191 -5.50 -7.83 -1.87
N ALA A 192 -4.93 -8.33 -2.97
CA ALA A 192 -4.45 -7.47 -4.06
C ALA A 192 -5.57 -6.67 -4.73
N ILE A 193 -6.77 -7.25 -4.83
CA ILE A 193 -7.93 -6.59 -5.41
C ILE A 193 -8.44 -5.49 -4.47
N ALA A 194 -8.71 -5.86 -3.21
CA ALA A 194 -9.52 -5.07 -2.29
C ALA A 194 -8.74 -4.12 -1.37
N ILE A 195 -7.48 -4.39 -1.03
CA ILE A 195 -6.66 -3.45 -0.25
C ILE A 195 -6.10 -2.39 -1.20
N HIS A 196 -6.15 -1.10 -0.86
CA HIS A 196 -5.96 -0.04 -1.85
C HIS A 196 -4.49 0.22 -2.24
N ASP A 197 -3.54 0.02 -1.34
CA ASP A 197 -2.12 0.36 -1.57
C ASP A 197 -1.19 -0.86 -1.56
N THR A 198 -0.12 -0.77 -2.36
CA THR A 198 0.90 -1.82 -2.46
C THR A 198 1.52 -2.16 -1.12
N SER A 199 1.86 -1.15 -0.31
CA SER A 199 2.53 -1.38 0.97
C SER A 199 1.70 -2.25 1.93
N SER A 200 0.39 -2.05 1.94
CA SER A 200 -0.53 -2.77 2.81
C SER A 200 -0.92 -4.13 2.24
N VAL A 201 -1.02 -4.27 0.92
CA VAL A 201 -1.14 -5.60 0.28
C VAL A 201 0.05 -6.49 0.62
N VAL A 202 1.26 -5.96 0.45
CA VAL A 202 2.50 -6.69 0.74
C VAL A 202 2.56 -7.04 2.23
N GLY A 203 2.15 -6.13 3.11
CA GLY A 203 2.09 -6.40 4.55
C GLY A 203 1.06 -7.46 4.95
N ALA A 204 -0.15 -7.40 4.39
CA ALA A 204 -1.22 -8.39 4.66
C ALA A 204 -0.86 -9.76 4.07
N GLY A 205 -0.35 -9.80 2.84
CA GLY A 205 0.14 -11.02 2.20
C GLY A 205 1.27 -11.67 3.01
N ALA A 206 2.24 -10.87 3.45
CA ALA A 206 3.34 -11.37 4.30
C ALA A 206 2.86 -11.92 5.64
N ALA A 207 1.77 -11.39 6.20
CA ALA A 207 1.16 -11.90 7.43
C ALA A 207 0.38 -13.21 7.20
N TYR A 208 -0.13 -13.44 6.00
CA TYR A 208 -0.90 -14.63 5.65
C TYR A 208 -0.04 -15.80 5.17
N GLY A 209 1.06 -15.52 4.45
CA GLY A 209 2.05 -16.51 4.04
C GLY A 209 2.90 -16.10 2.83
N GLU A 210 3.94 -16.88 2.53
CA GLU A 210 4.89 -16.57 1.45
C GLU A 210 4.25 -16.59 0.05
N GLU A 211 3.33 -17.51 -0.19
CA GLU A 211 2.64 -17.61 -1.47
C GLU A 211 1.64 -16.47 -1.63
N ALA A 212 0.88 -16.17 -0.57
CA ALA A 212 -0.04 -15.04 -0.53
C ALA A 212 0.70 -13.72 -0.81
N LEU A 213 1.87 -13.52 -0.19
CA LEU A 213 2.73 -12.37 -0.44
C LEU A 213 3.12 -12.25 -1.92
N LYS A 214 3.58 -13.34 -2.54
CA LYS A 214 4.00 -13.36 -3.94
C LYS A 214 2.82 -13.06 -4.87
N VAL A 215 1.71 -13.77 -4.72
CA VAL A 215 0.50 -13.60 -5.54
C VAL A 215 -0.02 -12.18 -5.40
N ALA A 216 -0.17 -11.69 -4.16
CA ALA A 216 -0.74 -10.39 -3.91
C ALA A 216 0.12 -9.26 -4.47
N THR A 217 1.43 -9.34 -4.26
CA THR A 217 2.40 -8.36 -4.78
C THR A 217 2.40 -8.33 -6.31
N THR A 218 2.39 -9.51 -6.93
CA THR A 218 2.32 -9.66 -8.40
C THR A 218 1.09 -8.96 -8.96
N ILE A 219 -0.10 -9.36 -8.50
CA ILE A 219 -1.37 -8.82 -9.01
C ILE A 219 -1.42 -7.31 -8.76
N LYS A 220 -1.01 -6.85 -7.58
CA LYS A 220 -1.04 -5.42 -7.23
C LYS A 220 -0.14 -4.56 -8.12
N LEU A 221 1.05 -5.04 -8.44
CA LEU A 221 2.01 -4.30 -9.27
C LEU A 221 1.67 -4.35 -10.75
N THR A 222 1.13 -5.47 -11.25
CA THR A 222 0.55 -5.54 -12.59
C THR A 222 -0.60 -4.54 -12.73
N ARG A 223 -1.46 -4.43 -11.70
CA ARG A 223 -2.52 -3.40 -11.67
C ARG A 223 -1.96 -1.99 -11.61
N ALA A 224 -0.81 -1.75 -10.97
CA ALA A 224 -0.19 -0.42 -10.91
C ALA A 224 0.20 0.13 -12.30
N LEU A 225 0.38 -0.71 -13.32
CA LEU A 225 0.59 -0.26 -14.70
C LEU A 225 -0.62 0.53 -15.24
N TRP A 226 -1.83 0.29 -14.71
CA TRP A 226 -3.05 1.00 -15.10
C TRP A 226 -3.10 2.47 -14.70
N ILE A 227 -2.13 2.94 -13.91
CA ILE A 227 -1.95 4.38 -13.64
C ILE A 227 -1.79 5.15 -14.96
N ILE A 228 -1.08 4.58 -15.94
CA ILE A 228 -0.81 5.24 -17.22
C ILE A 228 -2.13 5.47 -17.99
N PRO A 229 -2.92 4.43 -18.35
CA PRO A 229 -4.23 4.62 -18.96
C PRO A 229 -5.16 5.56 -18.18
N LEU A 230 -5.22 5.41 -16.85
CA LEU A 230 -6.10 6.23 -16.03
C LEU A 230 -5.70 7.71 -16.05
N ALA A 231 -4.40 8.01 -16.00
CA ALA A 231 -3.91 9.39 -16.06
C ALA A 231 -4.20 10.04 -17.42
N PHE A 232 -4.04 9.29 -18.53
CA PHE A 232 -4.44 9.75 -19.86
C PHE A 232 -5.95 9.99 -19.95
N ALA A 233 -6.78 9.04 -19.53
CA ALA A 233 -8.22 9.19 -19.50
C ALA A 233 -8.66 10.41 -18.68
N THR A 234 -8.03 10.62 -17.52
CA THR A 234 -8.27 11.80 -16.67
C THR A 234 -7.95 13.09 -17.43
N SER A 235 -6.83 13.15 -18.16
CA SER A 235 -6.44 14.33 -18.93
C SER A 235 -7.48 14.69 -20.00
N PHE A 236 -8.04 13.69 -20.70
CA PHE A 236 -9.11 13.90 -21.68
C PHE A 236 -10.42 14.35 -21.04
N ILE A 237 -10.86 13.69 -19.96
CA ILE A 237 -12.14 13.98 -19.29
C ILE A 237 -12.15 15.39 -18.67
N PHE A 238 -11.04 15.80 -18.07
CA PHE A 238 -10.97 17.08 -17.34
C PHE A 238 -10.39 18.23 -18.20
N LYS A 239 -10.16 18.01 -19.50
CA LYS A 239 -9.55 18.99 -20.45
C LYS A 239 -8.33 19.70 -19.84
N GLY A 240 -7.54 18.95 -19.07
CA GLY A 240 -6.35 19.47 -18.42
C GLY A 240 -5.29 19.74 -19.49
N SER A 241 -4.98 21.01 -19.73
CA SER A 241 -3.95 21.48 -20.67
C SER A 241 -2.61 20.75 -20.48
N GLY A 242 -2.37 19.67 -21.23
CA GLY A 242 -1.06 19.10 -21.60
C GLY A 242 0.00 18.90 -20.51
N LYS A 243 -0.34 18.83 -19.21
CA LYS A 243 0.68 18.63 -18.17
C LYS A 243 1.11 17.16 -18.10
N LYS A 244 2.42 16.98 -17.90
CA LYS A 244 3.11 15.68 -17.91
C LYS A 244 2.47 14.71 -16.92
N VAL A 245 2.02 13.57 -17.44
CA VAL A 245 1.67 12.40 -16.63
C VAL A 245 2.93 11.97 -15.87
N SER A 246 2.84 11.97 -14.54
CA SER A 246 3.90 11.49 -13.65
C SER A 246 3.84 9.97 -13.58
N ILE A 247 4.55 9.28 -14.46
CA ILE A 247 4.66 7.82 -14.40
C ILE A 247 5.57 7.43 -13.23
N PRO A 248 5.15 6.52 -12.33
CA PRO A 248 6.01 6.06 -11.24
C PRO A 248 7.11 5.14 -11.78
N TRP A 249 8.31 5.69 -11.98
CA TRP A 249 9.47 4.96 -12.53
C TRP A 249 9.83 3.68 -11.76
N PHE A 250 9.50 3.60 -10.47
CA PHE A 250 9.75 2.38 -9.68
C PHE A 250 9.01 1.15 -10.19
N ILE A 251 7.87 1.33 -10.87
CA ILE A 251 7.12 0.22 -11.50
C ILE A 251 7.94 -0.36 -12.65
N LEU A 252 8.57 0.49 -13.47
CA LEU A 252 9.45 0.05 -14.55
C LEU A 252 10.69 -0.66 -13.98
N TYR A 253 11.31 -0.12 -12.94
CA TYR A 253 12.43 -0.78 -12.27
C TYR A 253 12.05 -2.13 -11.66
N PHE A 254 10.84 -2.27 -11.13
CA PHE A 254 10.31 -3.55 -10.64
C PHE A 254 10.17 -4.57 -11.78
N VAL A 255 9.60 -4.18 -12.93
CA VAL A 255 9.50 -5.05 -14.10
C VAL A 255 10.88 -5.48 -14.58
N VAL A 256 11.84 -4.55 -14.65
CA VAL A 256 13.24 -4.86 -14.98
C VAL A 256 13.84 -5.84 -13.96
N ALA A 257 13.61 -5.65 -12.67
CA ALA A 257 14.10 -6.54 -11.61
C ALA A 257 13.58 -7.98 -11.79
N ILE A 258 12.29 -8.17 -12.12
CA ILE A 258 11.73 -9.49 -12.39
C ILE A 258 12.36 -10.13 -13.63
N ILE A 259 12.53 -9.36 -14.72
CA ILE A 259 13.15 -9.83 -15.96
C ILE A 259 14.59 -10.27 -15.69
N LEU A 260 15.37 -9.45 -14.97
CA LEU A 260 16.74 -9.78 -14.59
C LEU A 260 16.78 -11.04 -13.71
N ASN A 261 15.89 -11.14 -12.72
CA ASN A 261 15.83 -12.32 -11.87
C ASN A 261 15.55 -13.60 -12.67
N THR A 262 14.63 -13.51 -13.62
CA THR A 262 14.14 -14.67 -14.37
C THR A 262 15.10 -15.13 -15.46
N TYR A 263 15.70 -14.20 -16.20
CA TYR A 263 16.48 -14.55 -17.40
C TYR A 263 18.00 -14.38 -17.23
N VAL A 264 18.44 -13.60 -16.23
CA VAL A 264 19.87 -13.29 -16.05
C VAL A 264 20.42 -13.93 -14.78
N LEU A 265 19.64 -13.95 -13.70
CA LEU A 265 20.07 -14.44 -12.38
C LEU A 265 19.63 -15.88 -12.09
N ASP A 266 19.12 -16.61 -13.08
CA ASP A 266 18.68 -18.01 -12.92
C ASP A 266 19.81 -18.93 -12.40
N GLY A 267 21.06 -18.61 -12.75
CA GLY A 267 22.27 -19.31 -12.24
C GLY A 267 22.74 -18.88 -10.84
N VAL A 268 22.18 -17.83 -10.24
CA VAL A 268 22.57 -17.31 -8.90
C VAL A 268 21.33 -16.95 -8.06
N PRO A 269 20.45 -17.93 -7.76
CA PRO A 269 19.18 -17.68 -7.05
C PRO A 269 19.38 -17.09 -5.64
N GLN A 270 20.55 -17.34 -5.04
CA GLN A 270 20.93 -16.81 -3.72
C GLN A 270 20.98 -15.27 -3.71
N PHE A 271 21.43 -14.65 -4.80
CA PHE A 271 21.48 -13.19 -4.89
C PHE A 271 20.08 -12.60 -4.91
N GLY A 272 19.19 -13.14 -5.75
CA GLY A 272 17.79 -12.70 -5.84
C GLY A 272 17.06 -12.84 -4.50
N GLN A 273 17.25 -13.98 -3.82
CA GLN A 273 16.70 -14.22 -2.48
C GLN A 273 17.25 -13.25 -1.43
N ALA A 274 18.56 -12.96 -1.45
CA ALA A 274 19.17 -12.00 -0.51
C ALA A 274 18.64 -10.57 -0.71
N VAL A 275 18.53 -10.12 -1.96
CA VAL A 275 17.98 -8.79 -2.29
C VAL A 275 16.51 -8.71 -1.88
N SER A 276 15.71 -9.72 -2.19
CA SER A 276 14.30 -9.79 -1.80
C SER A 276 14.12 -9.84 -0.27
N GLY A 277 14.97 -10.58 0.44
CA GLY A 277 14.98 -10.63 1.90
C GLY A 277 15.28 -9.26 2.53
N LEU A 278 16.30 -8.56 2.03
CA LEU A 278 16.62 -7.20 2.47
C LEU A 278 15.49 -6.22 2.16
N ALA A 279 14.87 -6.35 0.98
CA ALA A 279 13.74 -5.54 0.57
C ALA A 279 12.53 -5.73 1.50
N ARG A 280 12.26 -6.96 1.95
CA ARG A 280 11.20 -7.23 2.93
C ARG A 280 11.46 -6.54 4.27
N LYS A 281 12.71 -6.52 4.75
CA LYS A 281 13.09 -5.75 5.97
C LYS A 281 12.91 -4.25 5.76
N GLY A 282 13.32 -3.72 4.61
CA GLY A 282 13.09 -2.33 4.23
C GLY A 282 11.60 -1.96 4.22
N LEU A 283 10.74 -2.85 3.75
CA LEU A 283 9.29 -2.68 3.79
C LEU A 283 8.76 -2.62 5.23
N ILE A 284 9.25 -3.50 6.13
CA ILE A 284 8.85 -3.49 7.53
C ILE A 284 9.18 -2.14 8.19
N ILE A 285 10.37 -1.59 7.94
CA ILE A 285 10.76 -0.25 8.41
C ILE A 285 9.88 0.84 7.78
N THR A 286 9.58 0.72 6.49
CA THR A 286 8.67 1.63 5.77
C THR A 286 7.30 1.69 6.46
N MET A 287 6.76 0.55 6.90
CA MET A 287 5.46 0.50 7.59
C MET A 287 5.46 1.34 8.87
N PHE A 288 6.55 1.30 9.64
CA PHE A 288 6.70 2.16 10.82
C PHE A 288 6.66 3.65 10.45
N PHE A 289 7.39 4.08 9.41
CA PHE A 289 7.36 5.48 8.96
C PHE A 289 5.99 5.93 8.46
N ILE A 290 5.24 5.04 7.80
CA ILE A 290 3.86 5.32 7.38
C ILE A 290 2.98 5.50 8.63
N GLY A 291 3.01 4.56 9.58
CA GLY A 291 2.26 4.66 10.83
C GLY A 291 2.59 5.93 11.61
N ALA A 292 3.88 6.25 11.76
CA ALA A 292 4.37 7.45 12.44
C ALA A 292 3.99 8.77 11.74
N SER A 293 3.47 8.71 10.51
CA SER A 293 2.97 9.87 9.76
C SER A 293 1.46 10.10 9.92
N LEU A 294 0.72 9.15 10.50
CA LEU A 294 -0.73 9.19 10.70
C LEU A 294 -1.11 9.87 12.04
N SER A 295 -0.72 11.13 12.20
CA SER A 295 -1.04 11.88 13.43
C SER A 295 -2.52 12.24 13.52
N MET A 296 -2.96 12.58 14.74
CA MET A 296 -4.32 13.05 15.02
C MET A 296 -4.75 14.24 14.13
N ASP A 297 -3.83 15.16 13.82
CA ASP A 297 -4.13 16.30 12.95
C ASP A 297 -4.41 15.87 11.50
N VAL A 298 -3.68 14.88 11.00
CA VAL A 298 -3.91 14.32 9.66
C VAL A 298 -5.26 13.61 9.62
N LEU A 299 -5.60 12.85 10.67
CA LEU A 299 -6.90 12.18 10.79
C LEU A 299 -8.06 13.17 10.86
N LYS A 300 -7.91 14.26 11.61
CA LYS A 300 -8.91 15.33 11.71
C LYS A 300 -9.17 16.04 10.38
N GLN A 301 -8.17 16.12 9.50
CA GLN A 301 -8.31 16.75 8.19
C GLN A 301 -9.12 15.93 7.19
N VAL A 302 -9.20 14.60 7.33
CA VAL A 302 -9.89 13.71 6.39
C VAL A 302 -11.38 14.07 6.22
N GLY A 303 -12.03 14.52 7.30
CA GLY A 303 -13.46 14.76 7.33
C GLY A 303 -14.29 13.49 7.22
N MET A 304 -15.55 13.54 7.67
CA MET A 304 -16.39 12.34 7.74
C MET A 304 -16.82 11.83 6.35
N LYS A 305 -17.17 12.74 5.43
CA LYS A 305 -17.71 12.37 4.12
C LYS A 305 -16.69 11.65 3.22
N PRO A 306 -15.43 12.12 3.10
CA PRO A 306 -14.40 11.42 2.33
C PRO A 306 -14.09 10.04 2.92
N LEU A 307 -14.08 9.91 4.26
CA LEU A 307 -13.90 8.62 4.92
C LEU A 307 -15.04 7.64 4.60
N ILE A 308 -16.31 8.09 4.70
CA ILE A 308 -17.47 7.26 4.35
C ILE A 308 -17.41 6.81 2.89
N GLN A 309 -17.03 7.71 1.96
CA GLN A 309 -16.84 7.34 0.56
C GLN A 309 -15.80 6.21 0.42
N GLY A 310 -14.64 6.37 1.06
CA GLY A 310 -13.58 5.37 1.01
C GLY A 310 -14.01 4.03 1.61
N VAL A 311 -14.68 4.03 2.77
CA VAL A 311 -15.21 2.80 3.40
C VAL A 311 -16.25 2.14 2.50
N ALA A 312 -17.20 2.89 1.94
CA ALA A 312 -18.25 2.34 1.09
C ALA A 312 -17.66 1.69 -0.17
N LEU A 313 -16.70 2.34 -0.83
CA LEU A 313 -15.99 1.76 -1.97
C LEU A 313 -15.22 0.49 -1.56
N TRP A 314 -14.53 0.55 -0.44
CA TRP A 314 -13.77 -0.57 0.09
C TRP A 314 -14.66 -1.79 0.34
N VAL A 315 -15.82 -1.60 0.97
CA VAL A 315 -16.80 -2.66 1.22
C VAL A 315 -17.31 -3.25 -0.11
N VAL A 316 -17.70 -2.40 -1.06
CA VAL A 316 -18.21 -2.86 -2.37
C VAL A 316 -17.16 -3.70 -3.10
N ILE A 317 -15.92 -3.24 -3.19
CA ILE A 317 -14.84 -3.97 -3.87
C ILE A 317 -14.48 -5.24 -3.10
N SER A 318 -14.38 -5.16 -1.77
CA SER A 318 -14.04 -6.32 -0.93
C SER A 318 -15.06 -7.43 -1.06
N LEU A 319 -16.36 -7.10 -0.99
CA LEU A 319 -17.43 -8.09 -1.09
C LEU A 319 -17.57 -8.65 -2.50
N SER A 320 -17.54 -7.79 -3.53
CA SER A 320 -17.65 -8.26 -4.92
C SER A 320 -16.49 -9.17 -5.33
N SER A 321 -15.26 -8.81 -4.95
CA SER A 321 -14.08 -9.63 -5.25
C SER A 321 -14.03 -10.92 -4.44
N LEU A 322 -14.43 -10.88 -3.16
CA LEU A 322 -14.54 -12.09 -2.35
C LEU A 322 -15.60 -13.05 -2.93
N ALA A 323 -16.77 -12.53 -3.29
CA ALA A 323 -17.83 -13.31 -3.90
C ALA A 323 -17.36 -13.96 -5.21
N TYR A 324 -16.62 -13.22 -6.05
CA TYR A 324 -16.06 -13.77 -7.27
C TYR A 324 -15.11 -14.94 -6.98
N ILE A 325 -14.16 -14.77 -6.05
CA ILE A 325 -13.15 -15.79 -5.69
C ILE A 325 -13.78 -17.03 -5.03
N LEU A 326 -14.91 -16.88 -4.35
CA LEU A 326 -15.60 -18.01 -3.72
C LEU A 326 -16.53 -18.76 -4.69
N LEU A 327 -16.98 -18.12 -5.76
CA LEU A 327 -17.93 -18.70 -6.72
C LEU A 327 -17.27 -19.26 -7.97
N PHE A 328 -16.06 -18.78 -8.31
CA PHE A 328 -15.30 -19.13 -9.50
C PHE A 328 -13.84 -19.42 -9.13
#